data_AF-A0AAE4UFB8-F1
#
_entry.id   AF-A0AAE4UFB8-F1
#
_cell.length_a   1.000
_cell.length_b   1.000
_cell.length_c   1.000
_cell.angle_alpha   90.00
_cell.angle_beta   90.00
_cell.angle_gamma   90.00
#
_symmetry.space_group_name_H-M   'P 1'
#
loop_
_entity.id
_entity.type
_entity.pdbx_description
1 polymer ?
#
loop_
_entity_poly.entity_id
_entity_poly.type
_entity_poly.pdbx_seq_one_letter_code
_entity_poly.pdbx_strand_id
1 'polypeptide(L)'
;MNTASAPTFLAATDLVSGSHSLYTIGVGVLVVFILLAGGARAAGSFFGGRIGATVGWALTAVIVAVIVGSGYAIYTSTKRTVDRTGITTGQFGQ
;
A
#
# COMPACT_ATOMS: atom_id res chain seq x y z
N MET A 1 31.64 -19.33 -10.12
CA MET A 1 30.26 -19.19 -9.58
C MET A 1 29.93 -20.50 -8.88
N ASN A 2 29.79 -20.50 -7.56
CA ASN A 2 29.61 -21.73 -6.79
C ASN A 2 28.18 -22.25 -7.00
N THR A 3 28.00 -23.44 -7.57
CA THR A 3 26.70 -23.98 -8.01
C THR A 3 25.70 -24.18 -6.87
N ALA A 4 26.18 -24.26 -5.62
CA ALA A 4 25.36 -24.31 -4.41
C ALA A 4 24.67 -22.97 -4.07
N SER A 5 25.16 -21.83 -4.58
CA SER A 5 24.62 -20.49 -4.25
C SER A 5 23.47 -20.04 -5.18
N ALA A 6 23.40 -20.59 -6.38
CA ALA A 6 22.36 -20.28 -7.37
C ALA A 6 20.92 -20.53 -6.87
N PRO A 7 20.57 -21.68 -6.26
CA PRO A 7 19.21 -21.92 -5.79
C PRO A 7 18.82 -21.00 -4.63
N THR A 8 19.75 -20.69 -3.73
CA THR A 8 19.52 -19.74 -2.63
C THR A 8 19.27 -18.33 -3.16
N PHE A 9 19.98 -17.93 -4.23
CA PHE A 9 19.80 -16.63 -4.87
C PHE A 9 18.41 -16.52 -5.53
N LEU A 10 17.98 -17.57 -6.24
CA LEU A 10 16.65 -17.66 -6.84
C LEU A 10 15.52 -17.63 -5.80
N ALA A 11 15.66 -18.41 -4.73
CA ALA A 11 14.68 -18.44 -3.64
C ALA A 11 14.57 -17.07 -2.93
N ALA A 12 15.69 -16.37 -2.75
CA ALA A 12 15.69 -15.03 -2.17
C ALA A 12 15.00 -14.01 -3.09
N THR A 13 15.24 -14.06 -4.40
CA THR A 13 14.57 -13.17 -5.36
C THR A 13 13.06 -13.43 -5.42
N ASP A 14 12.64 -14.69 -5.38
CA ASP A 14 11.22 -15.05 -5.38
C ASP A 14 10.52 -14.58 -4.09
N LEU A 15 11.16 -14.73 -2.93
CA LEU A 15 10.61 -14.28 -1.67
C LEU A 15 10.50 -12.75 -1.59
N VAL A 16 11.50 -12.02 -2.08
CA VAL A 16 11.49 -10.55 -2.14
C VAL A 16 10.40 -10.05 -3.09
N SER A 17 10.32 -10.64 -4.29
CA SER A 17 9.29 -10.30 -5.28
C SER A 17 7.89 -10.61 -4.77
N GLY A 18 7.70 -11.80 -4.19
CA GLY A 18 6.45 -12.24 -3.58
C GLY A 18 6.02 -11.35 -2.41
N SER A 19 6.95 -10.94 -1.54
CA SER A 19 6.67 -10.04 -0.41
C SER A 19 6.23 -8.66 -0.88
N HIS A 20 6.86 -8.12 -1.93
CA HIS A 20 6.46 -6.84 -2.52
C HIS A 20 5.07 -6.92 -3.16
N SER A 21 4.77 -8.02 -3.86
CA SER A 21 3.44 -8.29 -4.40
C SER A 21 2.37 -8.37 -3.31
N LEU A 22 2.64 -9.14 -2.25
CA LEU A 22 1.75 -9.27 -1.10
C LEU A 22 1.52 -7.93 -0.40
N TYR A 23 2.55 -7.10 -0.25
CA TYR A 23 2.41 -5.76 0.32
C TYR A 23 1.50 -4.87 -0.55
N THR A 24 1.69 -4.90 -1.87
CA THR A 24 0.85 -4.15 -2.82
C THR A 24 -0.62 -4.55 -2.69
N ILE A 25 -0.89 -5.86 -2.71
CA ILE A 25 -2.24 -6.42 -2.60
C ILE A 25 -2.82 -6.09 -1.23
N GLY A 26 -2.03 -6.22 -0.16
CA GLY A 26 -2.42 -5.92 1.20
C GLY A 26 -2.85 -4.47 1.38
N VAL A 27 -2.14 -3.50 0.79
CA VAL A 27 -2.55 -2.09 0.78
C VAL A 27 -3.87 -1.91 0.04
N GLY A 28 -4.04 -2.54 -1.13
CA GLY A 28 -5.30 -2.48 -1.87
C GLY A 28 -6.48 -3.03 -1.07
N VAL A 29 -6.32 -4.19 -0.45
CA VAL A 29 -7.32 -4.82 0.41
C VAL A 29 -7.63 -3.93 1.63
N LEU A 30 -6.62 -3.33 2.25
CA LEU A 30 -6.80 -2.41 3.37
C LEU A 30 -7.68 -1.21 2.98
N VAL A 31 -7.43 -0.59 1.82
CA VAL A 31 -8.24 0.51 1.29
C VAL A 31 -9.70 0.09 1.13
N VAL A 32 -9.95 -1.11 0.57
CA VAL A 32 -11.30 -1.65 0.43
C VAL A 32 -11.96 -1.82 1.80
N PHE A 33 -11.27 -2.38 2.80
CA PHE A 33 -11.82 -2.52 4.15
C PHE A 33 -12.16 -1.17 4.80
N ILE A 34 -11.31 -0.14 4.62
CA ILE A 34 -11.58 1.22 5.12
C ILE A 34 -12.88 1.76 4.52
N LEU A 35 -13.03 1.65 3.19
CA LEU A 35 -14.21 2.13 2.48
C LEU A 35 -15.47 1.35 2.89
N LEU A 36 -15.38 0.03 3.03
CA LEU A 36 -16.50 -0.80 3.48
C LEU A 36 -16.91 -0.47 4.92
N ALA A 37 -15.96 -0.34 5.85
CA ALA A 37 -16.25 -0.02 7.25
C ALA A 37 -16.87 1.38 7.40
N GLY A 38 -16.30 2.37 6.72
CA GLY A 38 -16.81 3.74 6.72
C GLY A 38 -18.17 3.86 6.01
N GLY A 39 -18.32 3.19 4.86
CA GLY A 39 -19.57 3.13 4.11
C GLY A 39 -20.69 2.44 4.90
N ALA A 40 -20.40 1.33 5.59
CA ALA A 40 -21.36 0.66 6.46
C ALA A 40 -21.84 1.56 7.61
N ARG A 41 -20.92 2.33 8.23
CA ARG A 41 -21.28 3.31 9.27
C ARG A 41 -22.12 4.46 8.71
N ALA A 42 -21.75 5.00 7.54
CA ALA A 42 -22.50 6.04 6.87
C ALA A 42 -23.92 5.55 6.51
N ALA A 43 -24.05 4.34 5.95
CA ALA A 43 -25.33 3.73 5.64
C ALA A 43 -26.19 3.55 6.90
N GLY A 44 -25.61 3.06 7.99
CA GLY A 44 -26.32 2.93 9.27
C GLY A 44 -26.81 4.27 9.83
N SER A 45 -26.05 5.36 9.69
CA SER A 45 -26.51 6.69 10.09
C SER A 45 -27.57 7.27 9.16
N PHE A 46 -27.55 6.91 7.87
CA PHE A 46 -28.51 7.38 6.88
C PHE A 46 -29.91 6.83 7.18
N PHE A 47 -30.01 5.52 7.40
CA PHE A 47 -31.27 4.88 7.82
C PHE A 47 -31.74 5.34 9.21
N GLY A 48 -30.82 5.82 10.05
CA GLY A 48 -31.14 6.44 11.34
C GLY A 48 -31.54 7.91 11.29
N GLY A 49 -31.76 8.50 10.10
CA GLY A 49 -32.18 9.90 9.94
C GLY A 49 -31.10 10.95 10.26
N ARG A 50 -29.85 10.54 10.49
CA ARG A 50 -28.74 11.43 10.87
C ARG A 50 -27.89 11.78 9.65
N ILE A 51 -28.37 12.75 8.87
CA ILE A 51 -27.71 13.18 7.62
C ILE A 51 -26.28 13.70 7.87
N GLY A 52 -26.09 14.56 8.89
CA GLY A 52 -24.77 15.10 9.20
C GLY A 52 -23.74 14.02 9.57
N ALA A 53 -24.16 13.00 10.31
CA ALA A 53 -23.31 11.86 10.64
C ALA A 53 -23.00 11.00 9.40
N THR A 54 -23.96 10.81 8.51
CA THR A 54 -23.78 10.07 7.25
C THR A 54 -22.68 10.68 6.40
N VAL A 55 -22.77 11.99 6.17
CA VAL A 55 -21.77 12.73 5.41
C VAL A 55 -20.41 12.69 6.11
N GLY A 56 -20.38 12.88 7.44
CA GLY A 56 -19.16 12.79 8.23
C GLY A 56 -18.44 11.44 8.05
N TRP A 57 -19.15 10.32 8.27
CA TRP A 57 -18.56 8.98 8.12
C TRP A 57 -18.10 8.70 6.69
N ALA A 58 -18.88 9.10 5.68
CA ALA A 58 -18.52 8.90 4.28
C ALA A 58 -17.25 9.68 3.91
N LEU A 59 -17.18 10.97 4.25
CA LEU A 59 -16.02 11.81 3.95
C LEU A 59 -14.77 11.34 4.69
N THR A 60 -14.87 11.02 5.98
CA THR A 60 -13.73 10.50 6.75
C THR A 60 -13.18 9.23 6.11
N ALA A 61 -14.04 8.30 5.70
CA ALA A 61 -13.61 7.05 5.07
C ALA A 61 -12.87 7.29 3.75
N VAL A 62 -13.40 8.16 2.89
CA VAL A 62 -12.75 8.51 1.63
C VAL A 62 -11.41 9.19 1.88
N ILE A 63 -11.34 10.16 2.80
CA ILE A 63 -10.08 10.86 3.11
C ILE A 63 -9.02 9.87 3.59
N VAL A 64 -9.36 8.97 4.52
CA VAL A 64 -8.42 7.97 5.04
C VAL A 64 -7.97 7.01 3.94
N ALA A 65 -8.90 6.52 3.11
CA ALA A 65 -8.59 5.67 1.96
C ALA A 65 -7.65 6.35 0.96
N VAL A 66 -7.89 7.63 0.66
CA VAL A 66 -7.04 8.43 -0.22
C VAL A 66 -5.65 8.61 0.40
N ILE A 67 -5.53 8.95 1.68
CA ILE A 67 -4.22 9.11 2.33
C ILE A 67 -3.40 7.83 2.22
N VAL A 68 -4.01 6.68 2.51
CA VAL A 68 -3.34 5.36 2.44
C VAL A 68 -2.93 5.03 1.00
N GLY A 69 -3.85 5.14 0.03
CA GLY A 69 -3.57 4.84 -1.38
C GLY A 69 -2.54 5.78 -2.00
N SER A 70 -2.65 7.08 -1.73
CA SER A 70 -1.72 8.10 -2.22
C SER A 70 -0.33 7.91 -1.60
N GLY A 71 -0.26 7.65 -0.30
CA GLY A 71 0.99 7.37 0.39
C GLY A 71 1.74 6.19 -0.21
N TYR A 72 1.02 5.12 -0.56
CA TYR A 72 1.60 3.98 -1.26
C TYR A 72 2.09 4.31 -2.68
N ALA A 73 1.30 5.07 -3.45
CA ALA A 73 1.69 5.52 -4.78
C ALA A 73 2.94 6.43 -4.74
N ILE A 74 3.00 7.35 -3.77
CA ILE A 74 4.17 8.21 -3.54
C ILE A 74 5.38 7.35 -3.14
N TYR A 75 5.22 6.44 -2.18
CA TYR A 75 6.29 5.55 -1.73
C TYR A 75 6.91 4.74 -2.87
N THR A 76 6.07 4.10 -3.69
CA THR A 76 6.53 3.31 -4.84
C THR A 76 7.18 4.17 -5.92
N SER A 77 6.66 5.37 -6.15
CA SER A 77 7.25 6.35 -7.09
C SER A 77 8.61 6.86 -6.60
N THR A 78 8.73 7.17 -5.32
CA THR A 78 9.99 7.60 -4.69
C THR A 78 11.01 6.47 -4.72
N LYS A 79 10.64 5.24 -4.35
CA LYS A 79 11.54 4.08 -4.45
C LYS A 79 12.08 3.86 -5.86
N ARG A 80 11.20 3.82 -6.87
CA ARG A 80 11.62 3.69 -8.28
C ARG A 80 12.55 4.81 -8.72
N THR A 81 12.29 6.04 -8.25
CA THR A 81 13.14 7.19 -8.53
C THR A 81 14.52 6.99 -7.92
N VAL A 82 14.60 6.64 -6.64
CA VAL A 82 15.86 6.41 -5.91
C VAL A 82 16.66 5.23 -6.50
N ASP A 83 15.99 4.13 -6.86
CA ASP A 83 16.62 2.97 -7.48
C ASP A 83 17.23 3.31 -8.85
N ARG A 84 16.59 4.20 -9.61
CA ARG A 84 17.09 4.67 -10.92
C ARG A 84 18.18 5.71 -10.83
N THR A 85 18.15 6.60 -9.84
CA THR A 85 19.13 7.69 -9.69
C THR A 85 20.38 7.24 -8.92
N GLY A 86 20.38 6.07 -8.28
CA GLY A 86 21.56 5.51 -7.62
C GLY A 86 21.95 6.23 -6.32
N ILE A 87 21.12 7.14 -5.80
CA ILE A 87 21.42 7.95 -4.61
C ILE A 87 21.62 7.09 -3.35
N THR A 88 21.20 5.82 -3.36
CA THR A 88 21.43 4.87 -2.26
C THR A 88 22.35 3.69 -2.61
N THR A 89 22.68 3.45 -3.88
CA THR A 89 23.51 2.32 -4.34
C THR A 89 24.88 2.73 -4.88
N GLY A 90 25.14 4.02 -5.11
CA GLY A 90 26.37 4.51 -5.76
C GLY A 90 27.30 5.40 -4.92
N GLN A 91 27.00 5.67 -3.64
CA GLN A 91 27.83 6.59 -2.82
C GLN A 91 28.65 5.93 -1.70
N PHE A 92 28.54 4.60 -1.52
CA PHE A 92 29.29 3.85 -0.49
C PHE A 92 29.94 2.55 -0.98
N GLY A 93 30.38 2.47 -2.24
CA GLY A 93 31.36 1.45 -2.64
C GLY A 93 31.14 0.86 -4.02
N GLN A 94 31.74 1.48 -5.04
CA GLN A 94 32.76 0.91 -5.93
C GLN A 94 33.37 2.05 -6.76
#